data_AF-A0A5E4Q5W8-F1
#
_entry.id   AF-A0A5E4Q5W8-F1
#
_cell.length_a   1.000
_cell.length_b   1.000
_cell.length_c   1.000
_cell.angle_alpha   90.00
_cell.angle_beta   90.00
_cell.angle_gamma   90.00
#
_symmetry.space_group_name_H-M   'P 1'
#
loop_
_entity.id
_entity.type
_entity.pdbx_description
1 polymer ?
#
loop_
_entity_poly.entity_id
_entity_poly.type
_entity_poly.pdbx_seq_one_letter_code
_entity_poly.pdbx_strand_id
1 'polypeptide(L)'
;MLFLFIIVLANQLTNLNSLEAPKGMKVSFLEPLGFYVEWELVPRTIEDRISGYKVKLWKINEEISRNFKLLFGEQVPGLEKKDVSQEQFENHYTPKNEPTVFDVTNGYLKAIKIKDIKEETLYEVRVAAVRGSEIGPMSDPLRVKVIFRNTTTVMLAKRSLNYCELSTLNGLGDRSVNKDDATLYHTRL
;
A
#
# COMPACT_ATOMS: atom_id res chain seq x y z
N MET A 1 -47.27 -11.89 6.24
CA MET A 1 -46.01 -12.45 6.77
C MET A 1 -45.17 -13.18 5.72
N LEU A 2 -45.76 -13.81 4.70
CA LEU A 2 -45.02 -14.52 3.63
C LEU A 2 -44.22 -13.59 2.68
N PHE A 3 -44.70 -12.37 2.43
CA PHE A 3 -44.07 -11.42 1.50
C PHE A 3 -42.74 -10.83 2.01
N LEU A 4 -42.51 -10.77 3.33
CA LEU A 4 -41.25 -10.23 3.87
C LEU A 4 -40.08 -11.21 3.71
N PHE A 5 -40.35 -12.52 3.70
CA PHE A 5 -39.31 -13.54 3.54
C PHE A 5 -38.74 -13.62 2.12
N ILE A 6 -39.56 -13.33 1.10
CA ILE A 6 -39.13 -13.36 -0.31
C ILE A 6 -38.14 -12.22 -0.60
N ILE A 7 -38.34 -11.03 0.00
CA ILE A 7 -37.45 -9.87 -0.19
C ILE A 7 -36.08 -10.11 0.48
N VAL A 8 -36.05 -10.78 1.64
CA VAL A 8 -34.80 -11.09 2.34
C VAL A 8 -33.97 -12.15 1.58
N LEU A 9 -34.60 -13.15 0.95
CA LEU A 9 -33.87 -14.10 0.09
C LEU A 9 -33.41 -13.47 -1.23
N ALA A 10 -34.18 -12.57 -1.84
CA ALA A 10 -33.78 -11.89 -3.06
C ALA A 10 -32.52 -11.01 -2.86
N ASN A 11 -32.37 -10.37 -1.70
CA ASN A 11 -31.19 -9.58 -1.35
C ASN A 11 -29.94 -10.43 -1.00
N GLN A 12 -30.10 -11.74 -0.73
CA GLN A 12 -28.98 -12.66 -0.50
C GLN A 12 -28.45 -13.26 -1.82
N LEU A 13 -29.25 -13.25 -2.90
CA LEU A 13 -28.90 -13.81 -4.21
C LEU A 13 -28.22 -12.80 -5.16
N THR A 14 -28.22 -11.50 -4.84
CA THR A 14 -27.65 -10.46 -5.72
C THR A 14 -26.14 -10.26 -5.58
N ASN A 15 -25.46 -10.96 -4.67
CA ASN A 15 -24.03 -10.76 -4.39
C ASN A 15 -23.10 -11.88 -4.85
N LEU A 16 -23.59 -12.90 -5.55
CA LEU A 16 -22.76 -14.05 -5.96
C LEU A 16 -21.81 -13.75 -7.13
N ASN A 17 -21.97 -12.62 -7.83
CA ASN A 17 -21.21 -12.33 -9.05
C ASN A 17 -20.27 -11.12 -8.92
N SER A 18 -20.20 -10.45 -7.77
CA SER A 18 -19.30 -9.29 -7.61
C SER A 18 -17.90 -9.76 -7.26
N LEU A 19 -16.88 -9.29 -7.99
CA LEU A 19 -15.49 -9.56 -7.64
C LEU A 19 -15.17 -9.06 -6.23
N GLU A 20 -14.55 -9.92 -5.40
CA GLU A 20 -14.05 -9.50 -4.11
C GLU A 20 -12.74 -8.70 -4.24
N ALA A 21 -12.54 -7.77 -3.30
CA ALA A 21 -11.27 -7.05 -3.17
C ALA A 21 -10.16 -8.01 -2.69
N PRO A 22 -8.95 -7.94 -3.26
CA PRO A 22 -7.79 -8.64 -2.72
C PRO A 22 -7.52 -8.25 -1.25
N LYS A 23 -7.15 -9.24 -0.44
CA LYS A 23 -6.90 -9.10 1.01
C LYS A 23 -5.45 -9.45 1.35
N GLY A 24 -5.08 -9.22 2.61
CA GLY A 24 -3.78 -9.64 3.15
C GLY A 24 -2.58 -8.97 2.47
N MET A 25 -2.72 -7.72 2.02
CA MET A 25 -1.63 -7.02 1.35
C MET A 25 -0.42 -6.83 2.25
N LYS A 26 0.76 -7.11 1.70
CA LYS A 26 2.06 -6.89 2.33
C LYS A 26 2.99 -6.20 1.36
N VAL A 27 3.81 -5.29 1.89
CA VAL A 27 4.88 -4.64 1.13
C VAL A 27 6.18 -4.84 1.87
N SER A 28 7.20 -5.28 1.13
CA SER A 28 8.57 -5.43 1.58
C SER A 28 9.49 -4.59 0.71
N PHE A 29 10.64 -4.22 1.26
CA PHE A 29 11.68 -3.54 0.50
C PHE A 29 12.32 -4.51 -0.50
N LEU A 30 12.66 -4.00 -1.67
CA LEU A 30 13.39 -4.71 -2.72
C LEU A 30 14.60 -3.87 -3.12
N GLU A 31 15.74 -4.53 -3.33
CA GLU A 31 16.95 -3.92 -3.88
C GLU A 31 17.11 -4.28 -5.37
N PRO A 32 17.47 -3.32 -6.26
CA PRO A 32 17.60 -1.87 -6.03
C PRO A 32 16.26 -1.21 -5.69
N LEU A 33 16.32 -0.01 -5.08
CA LEU A 33 15.20 0.72 -4.44
C LEU A 33 13.83 0.47 -5.10
N GLY A 34 13.08 -0.42 -4.45
CA GLY A 34 11.82 -0.94 -4.97
C GLY A 34 10.93 -1.52 -3.89
N PHE A 35 9.74 -1.95 -4.30
CA PHE A 35 8.79 -2.66 -3.47
C PHE A 35 8.54 -4.06 -4.00
N TYR A 36 8.49 -5.03 -3.10
CA TYR A 36 7.90 -6.33 -3.33
C TYR A 36 6.51 -6.33 -2.70
N VAL A 37 5.48 -6.34 -3.52
CA VAL A 37 4.07 -6.26 -3.10
C VAL A 37 3.46 -7.64 -3.21
N GLU A 38 2.85 -8.14 -2.14
CA GLU A 38 2.15 -9.43 -2.09
C GLU A 38 0.70 -9.25 -1.61
N TRP A 39 -0.19 -10.14 -2.04
CA TRP A 39 -1.59 -10.20 -1.60
C TRP A 39 -2.06 -11.66 -1.52
N GLU A 40 -3.27 -11.88 -1.02
CA GLU A 40 -3.94 -13.18 -1.04
C GLU A 40 -4.71 -13.38 -2.35
N LEU A 41 -4.72 -14.61 -2.86
CA LEU A 41 -5.51 -14.94 -4.04
C LEU A 41 -7.00 -14.80 -3.73
N VAL A 42 -7.70 -14.02 -4.55
CA VAL A 42 -9.16 -13.93 -4.51
C VAL A 42 -9.75 -15.31 -4.80
N PRO A 43 -10.70 -15.82 -3.97
CA PRO A 43 -11.36 -17.10 -4.20
C PRO A 43 -11.93 -17.20 -5.60
N ARG A 44 -11.91 -18.40 -6.18
CA ARG A 44 -12.37 -18.63 -7.56
C ARG A 44 -13.43 -19.70 -7.60
N THR A 45 -14.46 -19.46 -8.39
CA THR A 45 -15.31 -20.52 -8.93
C THR A 45 -14.87 -20.83 -10.37
N ILE A 46 -15.36 -21.91 -10.95
CA ILE A 46 -15.07 -22.28 -12.35
C ILE A 46 -15.59 -21.20 -13.31
N GLU A 47 -16.66 -20.51 -12.92
CA GLU A 47 -17.30 -19.43 -13.68
C GLU A 47 -16.60 -18.07 -13.45
N ASP A 48 -15.97 -17.87 -12.28
CA ASP A 48 -15.24 -16.66 -11.90
C ASP A 48 -13.72 -16.80 -11.99
N ARG A 49 -13.23 -17.07 -13.20
CA ARG A 49 -11.79 -17.11 -13.43
C ARG A 49 -11.21 -15.70 -13.44
N ILE A 50 -10.48 -15.37 -12.37
CA ILE A 50 -9.60 -14.20 -12.32
C ILE A 50 -8.54 -14.29 -13.42
N SER A 51 -8.53 -13.32 -14.34
CA SER A 51 -7.55 -13.21 -15.42
C SER A 51 -6.24 -12.60 -14.93
N GLY A 52 -6.30 -11.72 -13.93
CA GLY A 52 -5.13 -11.03 -13.42
C GLY A 52 -5.42 -10.08 -12.26
N TYR A 53 -4.45 -9.21 -11.98
CA TYR A 53 -4.57 -8.15 -10.99
C TYR A 53 -4.05 -6.83 -11.56
N LYS A 54 -4.63 -5.72 -11.10
CA LYS A 54 -4.14 -4.36 -11.33
C LYS A 54 -3.60 -3.81 -10.02
N VAL A 55 -2.30 -3.56 -9.97
CA VAL A 55 -1.65 -2.89 -8.83
C VAL A 55 -1.52 -1.41 -9.17
N LYS A 56 -2.04 -0.55 -8.31
CA LYS A 56 -1.97 0.90 -8.45
C LYS A 56 -1.08 1.49 -7.36
N LEU A 57 -0.16 2.35 -7.76
CA LEU A 57 0.80 3.03 -6.91
C LEU A 57 0.63 4.54 -7.07
N TRP A 58 0.21 5.22 -6.01
CA TRP A 58 0.11 6.67 -5.96
C TRP A 58 1.30 7.26 -5.22
N LYS A 59 1.82 8.38 -5.73
CA LYS A 59 2.70 9.26 -4.95
C LYS A 59 1.83 10.22 -4.14
N ILE A 60 1.96 10.16 -2.82
CA ILE A 60 1.20 10.99 -1.89
C ILE A 60 1.99 12.25 -1.58
N ASN A 61 1.33 13.40 -1.70
CA ASN A 61 1.95 14.66 -1.36
C ASN A 61 2.00 14.82 0.17
N GLU A 62 3.20 15.07 0.69
CA GLU A 62 3.45 15.44 2.08
C GLU A 62 3.66 16.95 2.16
N GLU A 63 3.11 17.59 3.20
CA GLU A 63 3.33 19.01 3.42
C GLU A 63 4.73 19.26 3.98
N ILE A 64 5.50 20.18 3.39
CA ILE A 64 6.75 20.64 4.00
C ILE A 64 6.49 22.04 4.55
N SER A 65 6.07 22.14 5.80
CA SER A 65 6.00 23.43 6.49
C SER A 65 7.41 23.94 6.79
N ARG A 66 7.74 25.18 6.43
CA ARG A 66 8.99 25.82 6.86
C ARG A 66 8.67 26.80 7.98
N ASN A 67 9.19 26.56 9.17
CA ASN A 67 8.97 27.41 10.34
C ASN A 67 10.25 28.17 10.69
N PHE A 68 10.21 29.50 10.63
CA PHE A 68 11.30 30.32 11.16
C PHE A 68 11.19 30.35 12.69
N LYS A 69 12.29 30.08 13.39
CA LYS A 69 12.36 30.30 14.84
C LYS A 69 13.06 31.64 15.07
N LEU A 70 12.43 32.51 15.87
CA LEU A 70 13.10 33.71 16.38
C LEU A 70 14.00 33.29 17.54
N LEU A 71 15.31 33.39 17.35
CA LEU A 71 16.31 33.23 18.39
C LEU A 71 16.92 34.61 18.64
N PHE A 72 16.76 35.15 19.86
CA PHE A 72 17.27 36.47 20.25
C PHE A 72 16.81 37.64 19.36
N GLY A 73 15.63 37.55 18.74
CA GLY A 73 15.12 38.58 17.84
C GLY A 73 15.64 38.49 16.40
N GLU A 74 16.53 37.54 16.10
CA GLU A 74 16.96 37.22 14.74
C GLU A 74 16.13 36.07 14.17
N GLN A 75 15.73 36.17 12.90
CA GLN A 75 15.10 35.07 12.18
C GLN A 75 16.16 34.04 11.81
N VAL A 76 16.16 32.91 12.51
CA VAL A 76 16.99 31.77 12.14
C VAL A 76 16.13 30.79 11.32
N PRO A 77 16.53 30.41 10.09
CA PRO A 77 15.79 29.43 9.32
C PRO A 77 15.80 28.09 10.04
N GLY A 78 14.63 27.71 10.56
CA GLY A 78 14.34 26.36 11.01
C GLY A 78 13.69 25.59 9.87
N LEU A 79 14.23 24.42 9.52
CA LEU A 79 13.53 23.47 8.67
C LEU A 79 12.85 22.45 9.58
N GLU A 80 11.59 22.68 9.89
CA GLU A 80 10.76 21.68 10.58
C GLU A 80 9.92 20.94 9.55
N LYS A 81 10.47 19.85 9.00
CA LYS A 81 9.73 18.98 8.08
C LYS A 81 8.64 18.24 8.87
N LYS A 82 7.38 18.60 8.67
CA LYS A 82 6.23 17.86 9.22
C LYS A 82 5.77 16.85 8.17
N ASP A 83 6.15 15.60 8.32
CA ASP A 83 5.71 14.51 7.43
C ASP A 83 4.23 14.16 7.71
N VAL A 84 3.32 15.07 7.35
CA VAL A 84 1.87 14.89 7.43
C VAL A 84 1.33 14.80 6.01
N SER A 85 0.65 13.70 5.71
CA SER A 85 -0.03 13.54 4.42
C SER A 85 -1.20 14.51 4.32
N GLN A 86 -1.32 15.18 3.17
CA GLN A 86 -2.44 16.07 2.86
C GLN A 86 -3.69 15.31 2.35
N GLU A 87 -3.59 14.00 2.19
CA GLU A 87 -4.60 13.15 1.56
C GLU A 87 -5.23 12.22 2.60
N GLN A 88 -6.56 12.13 2.58
CA GLN A 88 -7.32 11.22 3.44
C GLN A 88 -6.85 9.77 3.23
N PHE A 89 -6.88 8.98 4.29
CA PHE A 89 -6.39 7.60 4.28
C PHE A 89 -7.50 6.64 4.69
N GLU A 90 -8.38 6.35 3.74
CA GLU A 90 -9.62 5.59 3.92
C GLU A 90 -9.96 4.79 2.65
N ASN A 91 -10.75 3.73 2.77
CA ASN A 91 -11.11 2.85 1.65
C ASN A 91 -11.83 3.58 0.51
N HIS A 92 -12.79 4.43 0.86
CA HIS A 92 -13.66 5.14 -0.10
C HIS A 92 -12.99 6.36 -0.74
N TYR A 93 -11.84 6.78 -0.21
CA TYR A 93 -11.06 7.88 -0.75
C TYR A 93 -10.01 7.35 -1.72
N THR A 94 -9.81 8.01 -2.86
CA THR A 94 -8.68 7.74 -3.77
C THR A 94 -7.79 8.96 -3.81
N PRO A 95 -6.45 8.81 -3.76
CA PRO A 95 -5.54 9.94 -3.91
C PRO A 95 -5.80 10.75 -5.18
N LYS A 96 -5.59 12.07 -5.12
CA LYS A 96 -5.95 12.98 -6.23
C LYS A 96 -5.08 12.80 -7.47
N ASN A 97 -3.81 12.43 -7.27
CA ASN A 97 -2.85 12.27 -8.36
C ASN A 97 -3.15 10.99 -9.16
N GLU A 98 -2.70 10.94 -10.40
CA GLU A 98 -2.80 9.69 -11.18
C GLU A 98 -1.85 8.61 -10.64
N PRO A 99 -2.33 7.36 -10.50
CA PRO A 99 -1.48 6.25 -10.11
C PRO A 99 -0.60 5.79 -11.27
N THR A 100 0.58 5.26 -10.94
CA THR A 100 1.25 4.30 -11.81
C THR A 100 0.51 2.97 -11.72
N VAL A 101 0.16 2.39 -12.87
CA VAL A 101 -0.61 1.14 -12.96
C VAL A 101 0.28 0.01 -13.44
N PHE A 102 0.24 -1.12 -12.76
CA PHE A 102 0.94 -2.35 -13.12
C PHE A 102 -0.05 -3.49 -13.34
N ASP A 103 0.01 -4.11 -14.51
CA ASP A 103 -0.82 -5.24 -14.89
C ASP A 103 -0.12 -6.56 -14.59
N VAL A 104 -0.79 -7.42 -13.82
CA VAL A 104 -0.36 -8.78 -13.51
C VAL A 104 -1.26 -9.73 -14.28
N THR A 105 -0.84 -10.13 -15.48
CA THR A 105 -1.66 -10.83 -16.49
C THR A 105 -1.84 -12.34 -16.23
N ASN A 106 -1.64 -12.77 -14.98
CA ASN A 106 -1.85 -14.14 -14.56
C ASN A 106 -2.53 -14.13 -13.20
N GLY A 107 -3.80 -14.50 -13.14
CA GLY A 107 -4.58 -14.51 -11.91
C GLY A 107 -3.99 -15.42 -10.81
N TYR A 108 -3.09 -16.37 -11.13
CA TYR A 108 -2.41 -17.21 -10.14
C TYR A 108 -1.22 -16.53 -9.46
N LEU A 109 -0.75 -15.39 -10.00
CA LEU A 109 0.28 -14.60 -9.35
C LEU A 109 -0.34 -13.75 -8.25
N LYS A 110 0.34 -13.74 -7.10
CA LYS A 110 -0.08 -13.02 -5.90
C LYS A 110 0.94 -11.99 -5.43
N ALA A 111 1.86 -11.64 -6.33
CA ALA A 111 2.96 -10.73 -6.02
C ALA A 111 3.46 -10.00 -7.27
N ILE A 112 4.04 -8.82 -7.08
CA ILE A 112 4.77 -8.06 -8.09
C ILE A 112 6.00 -7.38 -7.50
N LYS A 113 7.02 -7.17 -8.34
CA LYS A 113 8.18 -6.31 -8.06
C LYS A 113 7.99 -4.97 -8.74
N ILE A 114 7.97 -3.89 -7.96
CA ILE A 114 7.95 -2.51 -8.44
C ILE A 114 9.35 -1.94 -8.22
N LYS A 115 9.95 -1.39 -9.27
CA LYS A 115 11.30 -0.80 -9.25
C LYS A 115 11.22 0.72 -9.36
N ASP A 116 12.38 1.37 -9.25
CA ASP A 116 12.56 2.81 -9.50
C ASP A 116 11.72 3.69 -8.57
N ILE A 117 11.57 3.24 -7.33
CA ILE A 117 10.93 4.00 -6.25
C ILE A 117 11.86 5.14 -5.83
N LYS A 118 11.29 6.30 -5.47
CA LYS A 118 12.07 7.42 -4.95
C LYS A 118 12.21 7.32 -3.44
N GLU A 119 13.41 7.65 -2.95
CA GLU A 119 13.68 7.76 -1.52
C GLU A 119 12.80 8.83 -0.88
N GLU A 120 12.53 8.67 0.43
CA GLU A 120 11.82 9.66 1.25
C GLU A 120 10.46 10.10 0.68
N THR A 121 9.86 9.26 -0.17
CA THR A 121 8.58 9.53 -0.82
C THR A 121 7.52 8.60 -0.25
N LEU A 122 6.41 9.18 0.21
CA LEU A 122 5.25 8.43 0.65
C LEU A 122 4.46 7.92 -0.56
N TYR A 123 4.25 6.61 -0.61
CA TYR A 123 3.43 5.96 -1.61
C TYR A 123 2.20 5.34 -0.99
N GLU A 124 1.11 5.25 -1.75
CA GLU A 124 -0.03 4.41 -1.44
C GLU A 124 -0.18 3.33 -2.49
N VAL A 125 -0.27 2.07 -2.04
CA VAL A 125 -0.49 0.89 -2.88
C VAL A 125 -1.90 0.38 -2.66
N ARG A 126 -2.56 0.00 -3.76
CA ARG A 126 -3.80 -0.79 -3.76
C ARG A 126 -3.79 -1.82 -4.88
N VAL A 127 -4.50 -2.93 -4.71
CA VAL A 127 -4.62 -4.00 -5.71
C VAL A 127 -6.09 -4.28 -5.99
N ALA A 128 -6.46 -4.44 -7.26
CA ALA A 128 -7.77 -4.92 -7.68
C ALA A 128 -7.63 -6.21 -8.49
N ALA A 129 -8.57 -7.13 -8.31
CA ALA A 129 -8.69 -8.31 -9.15
C ALA A 129 -9.32 -7.96 -10.51
N VAL A 130 -8.97 -8.71 -11.56
CA VAL A 130 -9.49 -8.53 -12.92
C VAL A 130 -10.12 -9.83 -13.39
N ARG A 131 -11.31 -9.75 -13.98
CA ARG A 131 -12.04 -10.86 -14.62
C ARG A 131 -12.47 -10.43 -16.02
N GLY A 132 -11.83 -10.98 -17.05
CA GLY A 132 -12.05 -10.52 -18.42
C GLY A 132 -11.71 -9.02 -18.54
N SER A 133 -12.71 -8.20 -18.85
CA SER A 133 -12.60 -6.73 -18.91
C SER A 133 -13.05 -6.02 -17.63
N GLU A 134 -13.58 -6.75 -16.64
CA GLU A 134 -14.08 -6.18 -15.39
C GLU A 134 -12.95 -6.02 -14.37
N ILE A 135 -12.91 -4.86 -13.72
CA ILE A 135 -11.99 -4.56 -12.62
C ILE A 135 -12.81 -4.56 -11.34
N GLY A 136 -12.45 -5.43 -10.41
CA GLY A 136 -13.08 -5.51 -9.09
C GLY A 136 -12.74 -4.33 -8.18
N PRO A 137 -13.29 -4.31 -6.96
CA PRO A 137 -12.96 -3.32 -5.96
C PRO A 137 -11.47 -3.40 -5.56
N MET A 138 -10.94 -2.25 -5.15
CA MET A 138 -9.57 -2.15 -4.64
C MET A 138 -9.48 -2.74 -3.23
N SER A 139 -8.32 -3.32 -2.92
CA SER A 139 -7.92 -3.64 -1.56
C SER A 139 -7.93 -2.40 -0.66
N ASP A 140 -7.89 -2.62 0.65
CA ASP A 140 -7.58 -1.57 1.62
C ASP A 140 -6.26 -0.87 1.25
N PRO A 141 -6.14 0.44 1.50
CA PRO A 141 -4.93 1.18 1.19
C PRO A 141 -3.79 0.79 2.13
N LEU A 142 -2.59 0.70 1.56
CA LEU A 142 -1.35 0.53 2.30
C LEU A 142 -0.41 1.65 1.91
N ARG A 143 -0.07 2.50 2.87
CA ARG A 143 0.93 3.56 2.70
C ARG A 143 2.31 3.04 3.10
N VAL A 144 3.30 3.34 2.29
CA VAL A 144 4.68 2.89 2.47
C VAL A 144 5.67 4.00 2.15
N LYS A 145 6.72 4.11 2.95
CA LYS A 145 7.83 5.05 2.74
C LYS A 145 9.14 4.36 3.07
N VAL A 146 10.11 4.48 2.16
CA VAL A 146 11.50 4.08 2.42
C VAL A 146 12.24 5.27 2.99
N ILE A 147 12.79 5.09 4.19
CA ILE A 147 13.47 6.14 4.94
C ILE A 147 14.95 5.78 5.06
N PHE A 148 15.82 6.71 4.72
CA PHE A 148 17.27 6.54 4.84
C PHE A 148 17.76 7.33 6.04
N ARG A 149 18.17 6.63 7.11
CA ARG A 149 18.74 7.28 8.29
C ARG A 149 20.21 7.67 8.07
N ASN A 150 20.93 6.83 7.34
CA ASN A 150 22.31 7.02 6.89
C ASN A 150 22.57 6.10 5.68
N THR A 151 23.81 5.99 5.21
CA THR A 151 24.19 5.15 4.06
C THR A 151 24.00 3.65 4.27
N THR A 152 23.86 3.19 5.52
CA THR A 152 23.84 1.75 5.88
C THR A 152 22.50 1.29 6.44
N THR A 153 21.65 2.21 6.86
CA THR A 153 20.41 1.94 7.59
C THR A 153 19.24 2.43 6.77
N VAL A 154 18.49 1.46 6.24
CA VAL A 154 17.23 1.71 5.54
C VAL A 154 16.09 1.25 6.43
N MET A 155 15.03 2.05 6.48
CA MET A 155 13.81 1.72 7.20
C MET A 155 12.64 1.70 6.22
N LEU A 156 11.70 0.78 6.46
CA LEU A 156 10.44 0.71 5.74
C LEU A 156 9.31 1.05 6.71
N ALA A 157 8.77 2.26 6.57
CA ALA A 157 7.58 2.67 7.31
C ALA A 157 6.34 2.24 6.53
N LYS A 158 5.42 1.55 7.20
CA LYS A 158 4.15 1.07 6.64
C LYS A 158 2.99 1.54 7.49
N ARG A 159 1.90 1.95 6.84
CA ARG A 159 0.64 2.30 7.49
C ARG A 159 -0.50 1.64 6.74
N SER A 160 -1.28 0.84 7.45
CA SER A 160 -2.59 0.33 7.05
C SER A 160 -3.67 1.02 7.87
N LEU A 161 -4.94 0.79 7.57
CA LEU A 161 -6.06 1.36 8.32
C LEU A 161 -6.03 0.96 9.81
N ASN A 162 -5.53 -0.24 10.10
CA ASN A 162 -5.59 -0.84 11.44
C ASN A 162 -4.24 -0.88 12.17
N TYR A 163 -3.13 -0.54 11.50
CA TYR A 163 -1.81 -0.62 12.10
C TYR A 163 -0.77 0.28 11.42
N CYS A 164 0.26 0.62 12.18
CA CYS A 164 1.50 1.22 11.71
C CYS A 164 2.66 0.28 12.05
N GLU A 165 3.64 0.18 11.17
CA GLU A 165 4.83 -0.66 11.36
C GLU A 165 6.07 0.06 10.83
N LEU A 166 7.18 -0.07 11.55
CA LEU A 166 8.48 0.41 11.11
C LEU A 166 9.46 -0.76 11.14
N SER A 167 9.94 -1.19 9.98
CA SER A 167 10.92 -2.26 9.86
C SER A 167 12.30 -1.66 9.58
N THR A 168 13.34 -2.06 10.33
CA THR A 168 14.72 -1.66 10.02
C THR A 168 15.39 -2.76 9.21
N LEU A 169 16.06 -2.37 8.13
CA LEU A 169 16.78 -3.25 7.23
C LEU A 169 18.27 -3.00 7.45
N ASN A 170 18.89 -3.87 8.24
CA ASN A 170 20.34 -3.87 8.46
C ASN A 170 20.97 -4.85 7.46
N GLY A 171 21.95 -4.43 6.65
CA GLY A 171 22.71 -5.35 5.81
C GLY A 171 22.86 -5.00 4.33
N LEU A 172 22.71 -3.74 3.91
CA LEU A 172 23.04 -3.34 2.52
C LEU A 172 24.57 -3.32 2.24
N GLY A 173 25.38 -3.64 3.26
CA GLY A 173 26.79 -3.94 3.10
C GLY A 173 27.01 -5.46 3.07
N ASP A 174 27.12 -5.99 1.86
CA ASP A 174 27.65 -7.32 1.51
C ASP A 174 26.69 -8.54 1.67
N ARG A 175 26.38 -9.14 0.51
CA ARG A 175 25.80 -10.48 0.26
C ARG A 175 24.33 -10.75 0.66
N SER A 176 23.53 -11.00 -0.39
CA SER A 176 22.34 -11.87 -0.40
C SER A 176 21.53 -11.90 0.89
N VAL A 177 20.69 -10.89 1.12
CA VAL A 177 19.76 -10.91 2.24
C VAL A 177 18.70 -11.98 2.00
N ASN A 178 18.86 -13.05 2.76
CA ASN A 178 17.91 -14.14 2.93
C ASN A 178 16.63 -13.59 3.57
N LYS A 179 15.49 -14.21 3.28
CA LYS A 179 14.13 -13.71 3.59
C LYS A 179 13.81 -13.54 5.09
N ASP A 180 14.75 -13.87 5.98
CA ASP A 180 14.49 -14.13 7.40
C ASP A 180 15.13 -13.11 8.36
N ASP A 181 15.93 -12.13 7.90
CA ASP A 181 16.66 -11.20 8.79
C ASP A 181 15.98 -9.82 8.99
N ALA A 182 14.67 -9.72 8.78
CA ALA A 182 13.92 -8.53 9.16
C ALA A 182 13.67 -8.53 10.69
N THR A 183 14.42 -7.72 11.43
CA THR A 183 14.11 -7.45 12.84
C THR A 183 12.85 -6.57 12.90
N LEU A 184 11.70 -7.18 13.18
CA LEU A 184 10.43 -6.49 13.38
C LEU A 184 10.40 -5.81 14.75
N TYR A 185 10.40 -4.48 14.77
CA TYR A 185 10.00 -3.73 15.95
C TYR A 185 8.52 -3.37 15.82
N HIS A 186 7.67 -4.09 16.55
CA HIS A 186 6.27 -3.72 16.72
C HIS A 186 6.16 -2.58 17.74
N THR A 187 6.24 -1.34 17.28
CA THR A 187 5.80 -0.20 18.09
C THR A 187 4.32 0.03 17.82
N ARG A 188 3.44 -0.40 18.74
CA ARG A 188 2.06 0.10 18.79
C ARG A 188 2.14 1.57 19.21
N LEU A 189 1.90 2.48 18.27
CA LEU A 189 1.65 3.90 18.54
C LEU A 189 0.18 4.09 18.93
#